data_AF-A0A507DBE1-F1
#
_entry.id   AF-A0A507DBE1-F1
#
_cell.length_a   1.000
_cell.length_b   1.000
_cell.length_c   1.000
_cell.angle_alpha   90.00
_cell.angle_beta   90.00
_cell.angle_gamma   90.00
#
_symmetry.space_group_name_H-M   'P 1'
#
loop_
_entity.id
_entity.type
_entity.pdbx_description
1 polymer ?
#
loop_
_entity_poly.entity_id
_entity_poly.type
_entity_poly.pdbx_seq_one_letter_code
_entity_poly.pdbx_strand_id
1 'polypeptide(L)'
;MTNDDLKAQWTEIQDRLKTNLITLNHNLSFTIGTDGLLKDLHHVVGVDVSFYPSTQPEHTDASSSEVAVICLAVLSFPQLQLVHEIIKEVHLPIPYIPGFLAMREAPAVSSVLADLALSAPHLYPPQILFVDGNGVFHPRGFGVASQIGVETGIPTIGVAKNLLEVHSDGITASHVKQISDNLAAGGWEKVVGLESQRVYGACVRATKAAKNPVYVSVGHAVDLDTA
;
A
#
# COMPACT_ATOMS: atom_id res chain seq x y z
N MET A 1 -20.67 -17.57 -10.88
CA MET A 1 -19.28 -17.39 -11.35
C MET A 1 -18.38 -18.12 -10.37
N THR A 2 -17.50 -19.00 -10.83
CA THR A 2 -16.61 -19.79 -9.96
C THR A 2 -15.46 -18.92 -9.43
N ASN A 3 -14.74 -19.40 -8.40
CA ASN A 3 -13.52 -18.72 -7.94
C ASN A 3 -12.44 -18.66 -9.03
N ASP A 4 -12.42 -19.62 -9.96
CA ASP A 4 -11.43 -19.62 -11.04
C ASP A 4 -11.81 -18.62 -12.15
N ASP A 5 -13.10 -18.46 -12.44
CA ASP A 5 -13.58 -17.37 -13.31
C ASP A 5 -13.23 -15.99 -12.72
N LEU A 6 -13.43 -15.81 -11.40
CA LEU A 6 -13.07 -14.58 -10.69
C LEU A 6 -11.56 -14.30 -10.76
N LYS A 7 -10.71 -15.31 -10.53
CA LYS A 7 -9.26 -15.17 -10.65
C LYS A 7 -8.83 -14.77 -12.06
N ALA A 8 -9.42 -15.37 -13.09
CA ALA A 8 -9.12 -15.02 -14.49
C ALA A 8 -9.50 -13.57 -14.77
N GLN A 9 -10.71 -13.16 -14.39
CA GLN A 9 -11.17 -11.77 -14.55
C GLN A 9 -10.28 -10.77 -13.80
N TRP A 10 -9.96 -11.03 -12.54
CA TRP A 10 -9.12 -10.13 -11.73
C TRP A 10 -7.67 -10.09 -12.21
N THR A 11 -7.19 -11.18 -12.81
CA THR A 11 -5.89 -11.22 -13.48
C THR A 11 -5.86 -10.21 -14.62
N GLU A 12 -6.85 -10.23 -15.51
CA GLU A 12 -6.95 -9.29 -16.62
C GLU A 12 -7.06 -7.83 -16.14
N ILE A 13 -7.83 -7.59 -15.07
CA ILE A 13 -7.96 -6.25 -14.47
C ILE A 13 -6.61 -5.76 -13.95
N GLN A 14 -5.89 -6.57 -13.15
CA GLN A 14 -4.57 -6.21 -12.63
C GLN A 14 -3.59 -5.94 -13.76
N ASP A 15 -3.54 -6.80 -14.78
CA ASP A 15 -2.62 -6.64 -15.90
C ASP A 15 -2.91 -5.37 -16.70
N ARG A 16 -4.20 -5.05 -16.93
CA ARG A 16 -4.61 -3.81 -17.58
C ARG A 16 -4.23 -2.58 -16.75
N LEU A 17 -4.54 -2.56 -15.46
CA LEU A 17 -4.25 -1.41 -14.59
C LEU A 17 -2.73 -1.19 -14.47
N LYS A 18 -1.97 -2.27 -14.31
CA LYS A 18 -0.50 -2.23 -14.20
C LYS A 18 0.19 -1.53 -15.37
N THR A 19 -0.42 -1.48 -16.56
CA THR A 19 0.15 -0.73 -17.70
C THR A 19 0.27 0.78 -17.45
N ASN A 20 -0.50 1.33 -16.51
CA ASN A 20 -0.47 2.73 -16.10
C ASN A 20 0.41 2.97 -14.86
N LEU A 21 1.07 1.93 -14.33
CA LEU A 21 1.91 2.07 -13.15
C LEU A 21 3.17 2.89 -13.46
N ILE A 22 3.37 3.98 -12.73
CA ILE A 22 4.59 4.79 -12.78
C ILE A 22 5.40 4.50 -11.52
N THR A 23 6.67 4.11 -11.69
CA THR A 23 7.57 3.77 -10.56
C THR A 23 8.68 4.79 -10.35
N LEU A 24 8.53 5.97 -10.93
CA LEU A 24 9.44 7.10 -10.82
C LEU A 24 8.66 8.30 -10.26
N ASN A 25 9.37 9.26 -9.67
CA ASN A 25 8.79 10.54 -9.29
C ASN A 25 8.11 11.19 -10.50
N HIS A 26 6.79 11.40 -10.39
CA HIS A 26 5.98 11.93 -11.49
C HIS A 26 4.89 12.84 -10.95
N ASN A 27 4.91 14.12 -11.38
CA ASN A 27 3.95 15.14 -10.98
C ASN A 27 3.75 15.26 -9.46
N LEU A 28 4.81 15.06 -8.67
CA LEU A 28 4.76 15.29 -7.23
C LEU A 28 4.49 16.77 -6.95
N SER A 29 3.65 17.04 -5.95
CA SER A 29 3.36 18.41 -5.47
C SER A 29 4.43 18.95 -4.50
N PHE A 30 5.47 18.16 -4.25
CA PHE A 30 6.62 18.49 -3.42
C PHE A 30 7.91 18.16 -4.18
N THR A 31 9.04 18.70 -3.74
CA THR A 31 10.35 18.48 -4.37
C THR A 31 11.34 17.84 -3.41
N ILE A 32 12.27 17.06 -3.97
CA ILE A 32 13.36 16.45 -3.22
C ILE A 32 14.60 17.32 -3.43
N GLY A 33 15.09 17.96 -2.35
CA GLY A 33 16.32 18.74 -2.38
C GLY A 33 17.55 17.86 -2.60
N THR A 34 18.65 18.46 -3.06
CA THR A 34 19.94 17.75 -3.20
C THR A 34 20.51 17.25 -1.88
N ASP A 35 20.01 17.79 -0.77
CA ASP A 35 20.27 17.39 0.62
C ASP A 35 19.35 16.26 1.09
N GLY A 36 18.45 15.77 0.24
CA GLY A 36 17.45 14.76 0.57
C GLY A 36 16.24 15.31 1.33
N LEU A 37 16.16 16.63 1.57
CA LEU A 37 15.02 17.22 2.28
C LEU A 37 13.82 17.38 1.35
N LEU A 38 12.65 16.97 1.83
CA LEU A 38 11.38 17.16 1.13
C LEU A 38 10.90 18.59 1.35
N LYS A 39 10.79 19.36 0.26
CA LYS A 39 10.30 20.74 0.25
C LYS A 39 8.87 20.77 -0.28
N ASP A 40 8.03 21.60 0.33
CA ASP A 40 6.62 21.77 -0.03
C ASP A 40 5.75 20.51 0.24
N LEU A 41 6.29 19.51 0.96
CA LEU A 41 5.49 18.46 1.57
C LEU A 41 4.91 18.97 2.89
N HIS A 42 3.59 19.19 2.92
CA HIS A 42 2.88 19.74 4.07
C HIS A 42 2.06 18.69 4.81
N HIS A 43 1.57 17.68 4.10
CA HIS A 43 0.78 16.61 4.68
C HIS A 43 1.15 15.25 4.10
N VAL A 44 1.10 14.22 4.94
CA VAL A 44 1.15 12.82 4.54
C VAL A 44 -0.13 12.13 4.97
N VAL A 45 -0.62 11.20 4.16
CA VAL A 45 -1.85 10.46 4.47
C VAL A 45 -1.52 9.00 4.67
N GLY A 46 -2.04 8.39 5.73
CA GLY A 46 -1.97 6.94 5.97
C GLY A 46 -3.35 6.31 5.83
N VAL A 47 -3.41 5.10 5.29
CA VAL A 47 -4.63 4.29 5.25
C VAL A 47 -4.38 2.85 5.69
N ASP A 48 -5.31 2.33 6.50
CA ASP A 48 -5.35 0.95 6.97
C ASP A 48 -6.77 0.38 6.82
N VAL A 49 -6.86 -0.93 6.60
CA VAL A 49 -8.12 -1.66 6.47
C VAL A 49 -8.10 -2.86 7.41
N SER A 50 -9.04 -2.89 8.35
CA SER A 50 -9.18 -3.98 9.33
C SER A 50 -10.49 -4.71 9.15
N PHE A 51 -10.46 -6.04 9.17
CA PHE A 51 -11.63 -6.89 8.92
C PHE A 51 -12.16 -7.50 10.22
N TYR A 52 -13.47 -7.67 10.32
CA TYR A 52 -14.11 -8.44 11.38
C TYR A 52 -15.37 -9.17 10.89
N PRO A 53 -15.76 -10.29 11.54
CA PRO A 53 -16.97 -11.02 11.19
C PRO A 53 -18.22 -10.17 11.43
N SER A 54 -19.17 -10.16 10.49
CA SER A 54 -20.47 -9.53 10.70
C SER A 54 -21.24 -10.22 11.84
N THR A 55 -21.85 -9.43 12.72
CA THR A 55 -22.68 -9.90 13.85
C THR A 55 -24.18 -9.92 13.52
N GLN A 56 -24.58 -9.55 12.30
CA GLN A 56 -25.99 -9.53 11.89
C GLN A 56 -26.51 -10.95 11.61
N PRO A 57 -27.61 -11.39 12.25
CA PRO A 57 -28.24 -12.66 11.91
C PRO A 57 -29.02 -12.54 10.59
N GLU A 58 -28.62 -13.39 9.63
CA GLU A 58 -29.40 -13.89 8.49
C GLU A 58 -29.50 -13.04 7.19
N HIS A 59 -28.85 -13.54 6.13
CA HIS A 59 -29.56 -14.11 4.97
C HIS A 59 -28.72 -15.27 4.39
N THR A 60 -29.42 -16.30 3.94
CA THR A 60 -29.00 -17.69 3.73
C THR A 60 -28.16 -17.95 2.46
N ASP A 61 -27.08 -17.19 2.25
CA ASP A 61 -26.05 -17.57 1.28
C ASP A 61 -24.67 -17.52 1.94
N ALA A 62 -24.07 -18.70 2.11
CA ALA A 62 -22.83 -18.93 2.86
C ALA A 62 -21.56 -18.42 2.15
N SER A 63 -21.56 -17.19 1.63
CA SER A 63 -20.35 -16.50 1.18
C SER A 63 -20.10 -15.26 2.05
N SER A 64 -19.49 -15.50 3.22
CA SER A 64 -18.74 -14.56 4.07
C SER A 64 -18.98 -13.06 3.83
N SER A 65 -20.02 -12.48 4.44
CA SER A 65 -20.14 -11.03 4.55
C SER A 65 -19.17 -10.50 5.60
N GLU A 66 -17.88 -10.40 5.24
CA GLU A 66 -16.90 -9.72 6.07
C GLU A 66 -17.18 -8.22 6.06
N VAL A 67 -17.11 -7.61 7.25
CA VAL A 67 -17.14 -6.17 7.43
C VAL A 67 -15.70 -5.69 7.53
N ALA A 68 -15.41 -4.54 6.94
CA ALA A 68 -14.13 -3.87 7.10
C ALA A 68 -14.32 -2.47 7.66
N VAL A 69 -13.39 -2.05 8.52
CA VAL A 69 -13.22 -0.66 8.95
C VAL A 69 -12.02 -0.12 8.23
N ILE A 70 -12.22 0.96 7.48
CA ILE A 70 -11.14 1.71 6.83
C ILE A 70 -10.86 2.92 7.71
N CYS A 71 -9.58 3.14 8.01
CA CYS A 71 -9.11 4.33 8.72
C CYS A 71 -8.18 5.10 7.80
N LEU A 72 -8.51 6.36 7.50
CA LEU A 72 -7.64 7.32 6.82
C LEU A 72 -7.23 8.39 7.83
N ALA A 73 -5.93 8.61 7.97
CA ALA A 73 -5.37 9.65 8.83
C ALA A 73 -4.53 10.63 7.99
N VAL A 74 -4.80 11.92 8.12
CA VAL A 74 -3.97 12.98 7.54
C VAL A 74 -3.10 13.56 8.65
N LEU A 75 -1.78 13.56 8.44
CA LEU A 75 -0.81 14.11 9.38
C LEU A 75 -0.11 15.30 8.76
N SER A 76 0.15 16.33 9.55
CA SER A 76 1.05 17.43 9.16
C SER A 76 2.47 16.91 8.99
N PHE A 77 3.23 17.50 8.07
CA PHE A 77 4.62 17.17 7.83
C PHE A 77 5.50 18.43 7.97
N PRO A 78 6.65 18.36 8.66
CA PRO A 78 7.27 17.18 9.26
C PRO A 78 6.84 16.84 10.70
N GLN A 79 5.91 17.58 11.30
CA GLN A 79 5.61 17.42 12.75
C GLN A 79 4.80 16.16 13.11
N LEU A 80 4.22 15.48 12.11
CA LEU A 80 3.42 14.27 12.26
C LEU A 80 2.27 14.43 13.27
N GLN A 81 1.61 15.58 13.24
CA GLN A 81 0.41 15.82 14.06
C GLN A 81 -0.84 15.44 13.27
N LEU A 82 -1.77 14.70 13.89
CA LEU A 82 -3.04 14.37 13.26
C LEU A 82 -3.84 15.66 13.00
N VAL A 83 -4.19 15.92 11.74
CA VAL A 83 -4.98 17.10 11.34
C VAL A 83 -6.38 16.76 10.85
N HIS A 84 -6.59 15.54 10.35
CA HIS A 84 -7.90 15.05 9.92
C HIS A 84 -7.93 13.52 9.97
N GLU A 85 -9.09 12.94 10.22
CA GLU A 85 -9.29 11.48 10.15
C GLU A 85 -10.67 11.13 9.59
N ILE A 86 -10.75 9.98 8.94
CA ILE A 86 -12.01 9.40 8.48
C ILE A 86 -12.00 7.92 8.85
N ILE A 87 -13.04 7.48 9.54
CA ILE A 87 -13.27 6.08 9.87
C ILE A 87 -14.57 5.66 9.20
N LYS A 88 -14.53 4.60 8.39
CA LYS A 88 -15.69 4.14 7.63
C LYS A 88 -15.81 2.63 7.71
N GLU A 89 -16.96 2.18 8.16
CA GLU A 89 -17.36 0.78 8.09
C GLU A 89 -17.96 0.48 6.72
N VAL A 90 -17.51 -0.59 6.07
CA VAL A 90 -17.99 -1.04 4.76
C VAL A 90 -18.23 -2.54 4.75
N HIS A 91 -19.26 -2.95 4.01
CA HIS A 91 -19.44 -4.35 3.66
C HIS A 91 -18.64 -4.68 2.40
N LEU A 92 -17.86 -5.76 2.44
CA LEU A 92 -17.08 -6.23 1.31
C LEU A 92 -17.69 -7.53 0.77
N PRO A 93 -18.57 -7.46 -0.25
CA PRO A 93 -19.29 -8.63 -0.75
C PRO A 93 -18.41 -9.61 -1.54
N ILE A 94 -17.16 -9.23 -1.80
CA ILE A 94 -16.22 -9.98 -2.61
C ILE A 94 -15.38 -10.91 -1.72
N PRO A 95 -15.20 -12.20 -2.08
CA PRO A 95 -14.44 -13.16 -1.28
C PRO A 95 -12.93 -12.84 -1.23
N TYR A 96 -12.27 -13.29 -0.16
CA TYR A 96 -10.81 -13.28 -0.08
C TYR A 96 -10.20 -14.35 -1.00
N ILE A 97 -9.44 -13.89 -1.99
CA ILE A 97 -8.59 -14.76 -2.83
C ILE A 97 -7.13 -14.30 -2.65
N PRO A 98 -6.23 -15.17 -2.15
CA PRO A 98 -4.81 -14.84 -2.01
C PRO A 98 -4.22 -14.29 -3.32
N GLY A 99 -3.46 -13.19 -3.23
CA GLY A 99 -2.90 -12.47 -4.38
C GLY A 99 -3.82 -11.42 -5.02
N PHE A 100 -5.08 -11.30 -4.56
CA PHE A 100 -6.07 -10.36 -5.07
C PHE A 100 -6.74 -9.52 -3.98
N LEU A 101 -6.10 -9.37 -2.81
CA LEU A 101 -6.60 -8.55 -1.71
C LEU A 101 -6.95 -7.11 -2.15
N ALA A 102 -6.15 -6.55 -3.05
CA ALA A 102 -6.36 -5.23 -3.63
C ALA A 102 -7.74 -5.05 -4.30
N MET A 103 -8.32 -6.12 -4.87
CA MET A 103 -9.66 -6.08 -5.46
C MET A 103 -10.77 -5.82 -4.43
N ARG A 104 -10.50 -6.11 -3.15
CA ARG A 104 -11.42 -5.84 -2.03
C ARG A 104 -11.18 -4.47 -1.43
N GLU A 105 -9.91 -4.11 -1.22
CA GLU A 105 -9.53 -2.93 -0.45
C GLU A 105 -9.48 -1.64 -1.27
N ALA A 106 -9.03 -1.69 -2.53
CA ALA A 106 -8.86 -0.48 -3.34
C ALA A 106 -10.17 0.31 -3.56
N PRO A 107 -11.33 -0.33 -3.84
CA PRO A 107 -12.60 0.38 -3.93
C PRO A 107 -13.03 1.00 -2.58
N ALA A 108 -12.78 0.28 -1.49
CA ALA A 108 -13.06 0.72 -0.13
C ALA A 108 -12.26 1.98 0.22
N VAL A 109 -10.94 1.95 0.00
CA VAL A 109 -10.04 3.11 0.21
C VAL A 109 -10.43 4.28 -0.69
N SER A 110 -10.76 4.03 -1.96
CA SER A 110 -11.22 5.07 -2.89
C SER A 110 -12.48 5.78 -2.37
N SER A 111 -13.38 5.06 -1.70
CA SER A 111 -14.57 5.67 -1.10
C SER A 111 -14.23 6.63 0.05
N VAL A 112 -13.21 6.32 0.86
CA VAL A 112 -12.76 7.19 1.96
C VAL A 112 -11.96 8.39 1.44
N LEU A 113 -11.22 8.22 0.34
CA LEU A 113 -10.59 9.34 -0.37
C LEU A 113 -11.63 10.31 -0.96
N ALA A 114 -12.74 9.80 -1.47
CA ALA A 114 -13.86 10.65 -1.90
C ALA A 114 -14.48 11.40 -0.70
N ASP A 115 -14.64 10.74 0.45
CA ASP A 115 -15.11 11.39 1.68
C ASP A 115 -14.11 12.49 2.15
N LEU A 116 -12.80 12.29 1.97
CA LEU A 116 -11.78 13.32 2.22
C LEU A 116 -11.95 14.52 1.28
N ALA A 117 -12.14 14.29 -0.01
CA ALA A 117 -12.39 15.34 -0.99
C ALA A 117 -13.61 16.21 -0.64
N LEU A 118 -14.64 15.60 -0.01
CA LEU A 118 -15.85 16.29 0.42
C LEU A 118 -15.69 16.99 1.78
N SER A 119 -15.09 16.31 2.76
CA SER A 119 -15.02 16.80 4.15
C SER A 119 -13.87 17.78 4.40
N ALA A 120 -12.74 17.62 3.68
CA ALA A 120 -11.59 18.50 3.77
C ALA A 120 -10.99 18.77 2.37
N PRO A 121 -11.65 19.55 1.50
CA PRO A 121 -11.20 19.78 0.12
C PRO A 121 -9.79 20.38 0.01
N HIS A 122 -9.34 21.13 1.02
CA HIS A 122 -8.00 21.72 1.08
C HIS A 122 -6.87 20.70 1.36
N LEU A 123 -7.24 19.47 1.72
CA LEU A 123 -6.33 18.32 1.92
C LEU A 123 -6.38 17.33 0.74
N TYR A 124 -7.13 17.64 -0.32
CA TYR A 124 -7.31 16.77 -1.48
C TYR A 124 -6.84 17.43 -2.80
N PRO A 125 -6.15 16.69 -3.70
CA PRO A 125 -5.65 15.32 -3.50
C PRO A 125 -4.51 15.26 -2.47
N PRO A 126 -4.34 14.14 -1.75
CA PRO A 126 -3.16 13.89 -0.93
C PRO A 126 -1.86 14.07 -1.74
N GLN A 127 -0.84 14.64 -1.12
CA GLN A 127 0.49 14.78 -1.75
C GLN A 127 1.19 13.43 -1.88
N ILE A 128 0.97 12.54 -0.91
CA ILE A 128 1.49 11.18 -0.85
C ILE A 128 0.58 10.36 0.08
N LEU A 129 0.32 9.10 -0.29
CA LEU A 129 -0.51 8.18 0.47
C LEU A 129 0.28 6.91 0.85
N PHE A 130 0.43 6.68 2.15
CA PHE A 130 0.99 5.48 2.75
C PHE A 130 -0.12 4.45 2.93
N VAL A 131 0.05 3.28 2.33
CA VAL A 131 -0.92 2.18 2.37
C VAL A 131 -0.32 1.04 3.18
N ASP A 132 -1.02 0.56 4.20
CA ASP A 132 -0.65 -0.68 4.89
C ASP A 132 -0.82 -1.88 3.93
N GLY A 133 0.29 -2.32 3.34
CA GLY A 133 0.27 -3.31 2.28
C GLY A 133 1.41 -3.11 1.29
N ASN A 134 1.42 -3.94 0.24
CA ASN A 134 2.48 -3.92 -0.77
C ASN A 134 2.08 -3.09 -2.00
N GLY A 135 3.08 -2.45 -2.62
CA GLY A 135 3.01 -1.91 -3.98
C GLY A 135 3.63 -2.86 -4.99
N VAL A 136 4.75 -2.48 -5.60
CA VAL A 136 5.50 -3.32 -6.55
C VAL A 136 6.16 -4.54 -5.91
N PHE A 137 6.27 -4.59 -4.58
CA PHE A 137 6.69 -5.76 -3.80
C PHE A 137 5.58 -6.80 -3.74
N HIS A 138 5.22 -7.34 -4.89
CA HIS A 138 4.17 -8.34 -5.06
C HIS A 138 4.63 -9.34 -6.11
N PRO A 139 4.24 -10.64 -6.05
CA PRO A 139 4.59 -11.63 -7.08
C PRO A 139 4.21 -11.17 -8.49
N ARG A 140 3.09 -10.44 -8.61
CA ARG A 140 2.64 -9.85 -9.89
C ARG A 140 3.16 -8.43 -10.14
N GLY A 141 3.94 -7.87 -9.21
CA GLY A 141 4.42 -6.48 -9.26
C GLY A 141 3.32 -5.43 -9.22
N PHE A 142 2.17 -5.74 -8.63
CA PHE A 142 0.99 -4.88 -8.57
C PHE A 142 0.14 -5.21 -7.34
N GLY A 143 0.58 -4.73 -6.18
CA GLY A 143 -0.13 -4.86 -4.91
C GLY A 143 -1.17 -3.75 -4.70
N VAL A 144 -1.78 -3.73 -3.51
CA VAL A 144 -2.87 -2.80 -3.16
C VAL A 144 -2.47 -1.33 -3.25
N ALA A 145 -1.25 -0.98 -2.81
CA ALA A 145 -0.77 0.41 -2.91
C ALA A 145 -0.65 0.86 -4.38
N SER A 146 -0.22 -0.03 -5.26
CA SER A 146 -0.13 0.23 -6.71
C SER A 146 -1.49 0.35 -7.36
N GLN A 147 -2.44 -0.52 -7.00
CA GLN A 147 -3.81 -0.44 -7.53
C GLN A 147 -4.48 0.87 -7.12
N ILE A 148 -4.45 1.22 -5.83
CA ILE A 148 -5.01 2.49 -5.34
C ILE A 148 -4.38 3.68 -6.06
N GLY A 149 -3.04 3.71 -6.14
CA GLY A 149 -2.33 4.82 -6.77
C GLY A 149 -2.67 4.98 -8.26
N VAL A 150 -2.74 3.88 -9.02
CA VAL A 150 -3.13 3.91 -10.43
C VAL A 150 -4.58 4.35 -10.63
N GLU A 151 -5.51 3.84 -9.82
CA GLU A 151 -6.94 4.15 -9.96
C GLU A 151 -7.26 5.59 -9.54
N THR A 152 -6.51 6.15 -8.59
CA THR A 152 -6.75 7.49 -8.04
C THR A 152 -5.86 8.58 -8.63
N GLY A 153 -4.73 8.21 -9.26
CA GLY A 153 -3.68 9.14 -9.70
C GLY A 153 -2.88 9.77 -8.55
N ILE A 154 -3.07 9.32 -7.31
CA ILE A 154 -2.37 9.82 -6.12
C ILE A 154 -1.02 9.09 -6.00
N PRO A 155 0.09 9.79 -5.68
CA PRO A 155 1.35 9.12 -5.34
C PRO A 155 1.17 8.20 -4.14
N THR A 156 1.56 6.92 -4.25
CA THR A 156 1.37 5.92 -3.18
C THR A 156 2.65 5.19 -2.83
N ILE A 157 2.77 4.84 -1.54
CA ILE A 157 3.83 4.01 -0.97
C ILE A 157 3.17 2.82 -0.28
N GLY A 158 3.60 1.60 -0.61
CA GLY A 158 3.22 0.42 0.15
C GLY A 158 4.16 0.22 1.33
N VAL A 159 3.61 0.13 2.54
CA VAL A 159 4.34 -0.17 3.77
C VAL A 159 3.80 -1.45 4.37
N ALA A 160 4.48 -2.58 4.13
CA ALA A 160 4.07 -3.87 4.66
C ALA A 160 4.78 -4.19 5.98
N LYS A 161 4.01 -4.65 6.97
CA LYS A 161 4.51 -5.08 8.29
C LYS A 161 5.20 -6.47 8.26
N ASN A 162 4.82 -7.30 7.30
CA ASN A 162 5.34 -8.66 7.11
C ASN A 162 5.93 -8.81 5.71
N LEU A 163 6.94 -9.66 5.58
CA LEU A 163 7.54 -9.95 4.29
C LEU A 163 6.57 -10.76 3.45
N LEU A 164 6.33 -10.30 2.21
CA LEU A 164 5.70 -11.13 1.18
C LEU A 164 6.79 -11.89 0.44
N GLU A 165 6.97 -13.18 0.74
CA GLU A 165 7.96 -14.01 0.05
C GLU A 165 7.63 -14.16 -1.44
N VAL A 166 8.63 -13.97 -2.29
CA VAL A 166 8.54 -14.15 -3.74
C VAL A 166 9.49 -15.29 -4.11
N HIS A 167 9.06 -16.52 -3.81
CA HIS A 167 9.89 -17.72 -3.99
C HIS A 167 10.38 -17.92 -5.42
N SER A 168 9.59 -17.50 -6.41
CA SER A 168 9.97 -17.56 -7.83
C SER A 168 11.17 -16.69 -8.19
N ASP A 169 11.59 -15.79 -7.30
CA ASP A 169 12.71 -14.87 -7.50
C ASP A 169 13.70 -14.93 -6.32
N GLY A 170 13.68 -16.03 -5.56
CA GLY A 170 14.60 -16.27 -4.44
C GLY A 170 14.41 -15.34 -3.23
N ILE A 171 13.34 -14.55 -3.16
CA ILE A 171 13.05 -13.70 -2.00
C ILE A 171 12.37 -14.54 -0.92
N THR A 172 13.13 -14.85 0.13
CA THR A 172 12.68 -15.63 1.29
C THR A 172 12.88 -14.88 2.60
N ALA A 173 12.21 -15.34 3.66
CA ALA A 173 12.40 -14.80 5.00
C ALA A 173 13.86 -14.86 5.47
N SER A 174 14.61 -15.93 5.13
CA SER A 174 16.02 -16.07 5.51
C SER A 174 16.92 -15.09 4.76
N HIS A 175 16.69 -14.90 3.45
CA HIS A 175 17.41 -13.93 2.63
C HIS A 175 17.21 -12.51 3.17
N VAL A 176 15.96 -12.11 3.39
CA VAL A 176 15.66 -10.75 3.86
C VAL A 176 16.04 -10.54 5.32
N LYS A 177 16.09 -11.59 6.15
CA LYS A 177 16.62 -11.50 7.51
C LYS A 177 18.10 -11.09 7.52
N GLN A 178 18.91 -11.59 6.59
CA GLN A 178 20.32 -11.19 6.48
C GLN A 178 20.47 -9.69 6.20
N ILE A 179 19.60 -9.12 5.36
CA ILE A 179 19.52 -7.68 5.11
C ILE A 179 19.17 -6.96 6.42
N SER A 180 18.05 -7.34 7.04
CA SER A 180 17.53 -6.72 8.27
C SER A 180 18.51 -6.75 9.45
N ASP A 181 19.27 -7.84 9.63
CA ASP A 181 20.24 -8.00 10.71
C ASP A 181 21.40 -6.98 10.59
N ASN A 182 21.71 -6.51 9.39
CA ASN A 182 22.77 -5.53 9.12
C ASN A 182 22.29 -4.07 9.19
N LEU A 183 20.97 -3.83 9.27
CA LEU A 183 20.42 -2.48 9.28
C LEU A 183 20.55 -1.81 10.66
N ALA A 184 21.18 -0.64 10.68
CA ALA A 184 21.09 0.30 11.79
C ALA A 184 19.69 0.93 11.87
N ALA A 185 19.35 1.52 13.02
CA ALA A 185 18.12 2.29 13.16
C ALA A 185 18.08 3.49 12.20
N GLY A 186 16.96 3.68 11.51
CA GLY A 186 16.79 4.63 10.40
C GLY A 186 17.41 4.16 9.08
N GLY A 187 18.10 3.02 9.08
CA GLY A 187 18.71 2.44 7.89
C GLY A 187 17.73 1.64 7.05
N TRP A 188 18.03 1.56 5.76
CA TRP A 188 17.31 0.73 4.81
C TRP A 188 18.25 0.18 3.75
N GLU A 189 17.82 -0.92 3.12
CA GLU A 189 18.55 -1.55 2.01
C GLU A 189 17.56 -2.16 1.02
N LYS A 190 17.89 -2.12 -0.27
CA LYS A 190 17.04 -2.63 -1.35
C LYS A 190 16.90 -4.16 -1.23
N VAL A 191 15.67 -4.64 -1.38
CA VAL A 191 15.39 -6.07 -1.54
C VAL A 191 15.38 -6.38 -3.03
N VAL A 192 16.36 -7.18 -3.46
CA VAL A 192 16.60 -7.52 -4.86
C VAL A 192 16.34 -9.01 -5.07
N GLY A 193 15.56 -9.35 -6.11
CA GLY A 193 15.34 -10.73 -6.51
C GLY A 193 16.64 -11.41 -6.91
N LEU A 194 16.90 -12.61 -6.39
CA LEU A 194 18.14 -13.34 -6.63
C LEU A 194 18.23 -13.84 -8.07
N GLU A 195 17.09 -14.17 -8.68
CA GLU A 195 17.03 -14.73 -10.03
C GLU A 195 16.97 -13.62 -11.09
N SER A 196 16.10 -12.63 -10.89
CA SER A 196 15.81 -11.60 -11.88
C SER A 196 16.65 -10.32 -11.73
N GLN A 197 17.33 -10.13 -10.59
CA GLN A 197 17.99 -8.88 -10.20
C GLN A 197 17.05 -7.66 -10.14
N ARG A 198 15.73 -7.89 -10.13
CA ARG A 198 14.72 -6.84 -9.99
C ARG A 198 14.70 -6.32 -8.55
N VAL A 199 14.63 -5.00 -8.39
CA VAL A 199 14.36 -4.35 -7.11
C VAL A 199 12.85 -4.43 -6.81
N TYR A 200 12.48 -5.02 -5.68
CA TYR A 200 11.07 -5.14 -5.24
C TYR A 200 10.67 -4.02 -4.27
N GLY A 201 11.62 -3.49 -3.53
CA GLY A 201 11.39 -2.50 -2.49
C GLY A 201 12.61 -2.39 -1.59
N ALA A 202 12.40 -1.93 -0.36
CA ALA A 202 13.42 -1.80 0.65
C ALA A 202 12.99 -2.46 1.96
N CYS A 203 13.94 -3.07 2.65
CA CYS A 203 13.81 -3.43 4.05
C CYS A 203 14.23 -2.22 4.88
N VAL A 204 13.37 -1.74 5.79
CA VAL A 204 13.59 -0.49 6.54
C VAL A 204 13.50 -0.77 8.03
N ARG A 205 14.55 -0.41 8.79
CA ARG A 205 14.50 -0.40 10.25
C ARG A 205 14.15 1.00 10.73
N ALA A 206 12.85 1.31 10.78
CA ALA A 206 12.34 2.67 10.95
C ALA A 206 12.89 3.41 12.19
N THR A 207 13.01 2.74 13.34
CA THR A 207 13.43 3.40 14.59
C THR A 207 14.36 2.53 15.43
N LYS A 208 15.01 3.13 16.45
CA LYS A 208 15.82 2.38 17.43
C LYS A 208 15.00 1.37 18.25
N ALA A 209 13.71 1.63 18.43
CA ALA A 209 12.80 0.75 19.17
C ALA A 209 12.19 -0.36 18.29
N ALA A 210 12.31 -0.25 16.96
CA ALA A 210 11.74 -1.21 16.02
C ALA A 210 12.47 -2.56 16.12
N LYS A 211 11.76 -3.56 16.67
CA LYS A 211 12.26 -4.95 16.72
C LYS A 211 12.31 -5.57 15.32
N ASN A 212 11.23 -5.37 14.55
CA ASN A 212 11.08 -5.88 13.20
C ASN A 212 11.21 -4.73 12.19
N PRO A 213 11.75 -5.00 10.99
CA PRO A 213 11.71 -4.03 9.90
C PRO A 213 10.28 -3.90 9.35
N VAL A 214 10.07 -2.87 8.55
CA VAL A 214 8.96 -2.79 7.59
C VAL A 214 9.51 -2.95 6.17
N TYR A 215 8.63 -3.28 5.24
CA TYR A 215 8.98 -3.45 3.83
C TYR A 215 8.31 -2.35 3.03
N VAL A 216 9.11 -1.41 2.57
CA VAL A 216 8.66 -0.25 1.79
C VAL A 216 8.76 -0.59 0.31
N SER A 217 7.74 -0.25 -0.46
CA SER A 217 7.73 -0.47 -1.89
C SER A 217 6.98 0.63 -2.61
N VAL A 218 7.42 0.92 -3.82
CA VAL A 218 6.74 1.88 -4.69
C VAL A 218 5.30 1.44 -4.90
N GLY A 219 4.35 2.30 -4.56
CA GLY A 219 2.95 2.14 -4.94
C GLY A 219 2.74 2.69 -6.34
N HIS A 220 2.82 4.02 -6.52
CA HIS A 220 2.59 4.73 -7.78
C HIS A 220 3.21 6.15 -7.74
N ALA A 221 3.74 6.65 -8.86
CA ALA A 221 4.20 8.03 -9.10
C ALA A 221 5.27 8.60 -8.13
N VAL A 222 5.91 7.73 -7.35
CA VAL A 222 7.06 8.02 -6.49
C VAL A 222 8.13 6.94 -6.70
N ASP A 223 9.41 7.31 -6.74
CA ASP A 223 10.49 6.32 -6.80
C ASP A 223 10.81 5.73 -5.42
N LEU A 224 11.57 4.62 -5.41
CA LEU A 224 11.88 3.92 -4.17
C LEU A 224 12.80 4.70 -3.24
N ASP A 225 13.68 5.55 -3.77
CA ASP A 225 14.63 6.29 -2.95
C ASP A 225 13.93 7.47 -2.22
N THR A 226 12.84 8.00 -2.81
CA THR A 226 11.96 9.02 -2.23
C THR A 226 10.96 8.43 -1.23
N ALA A 227 10.47 7.20 -1.51
CA ALA A 227 9.49 6.47 -0.70
C ALA A 227 10.07 5.93 0.61
#